data_AF-A0A934KQF0-F1
#
_entry.id   AF-A0A934KQF0-F1
#
_cell.length_a   1.000
_cell.length_b   1.000
_cell.length_c   1.000
_cell.angle_alpha   90.00
_cell.angle_beta   90.00
_cell.angle_gamma   90.00
#
_symmetry.space_group_name_H-M   'P 1'
#
loop_
_entity.id
_entity.type
_entity.pdbx_description
1 polymer ?
#
loop_
_entity_poly.entity_id
_entity_poly.type
_entity_poly.pdbx_seq_one_letter_code
_entity_poly.pdbx_strand_id
1 'polypeptide(L)'
;MSKKELRAADALLEAQKIAFAPFIFQSSVTLKKLGVFDLIFDRRHNGGVTIDDISEQLSISRYGLGVLLEFSESAGIVSTSENGIYELTKTGYFLNYSKDVNVNLNFTHDICYKGLFHLDEAIKTGEPSGLKELGQWDTIYEGLSQLTPKEQQSWFEFDHFYSDGIFEEALKRVFKNQPKFLFDIGGNTGKFALQCFNYDDNIQVKIIDLPGQLNKALKNIKDAGFANRISGQEIDWLKPNPQIPTGADVIWMSQFLDCFSEDEILLILSTCVASMDAHTELIIIETFTDRQEFPMSKFILEATSLYFTVMANGNSKMYPATVFETLIEKAGLTIEEDLALGEYHTMLVCKKS
;
A
#
# COMPACT_ATOMS: atom_id res chain seq x y z
N MET A 1 5.74 23.84 -14.72
CA MET A 1 4.85 24.77 -13.98
C MET A 1 5.69 25.60 -13.03
N SER A 2 5.62 26.94 -13.07
CA SER A 2 6.29 27.77 -12.07
C SER A 2 5.69 27.45 -10.70
N LYS A 3 6.49 26.94 -9.75
CA LYS A 3 6.06 26.83 -8.35
C LYS A 3 5.61 28.22 -7.92
N LYS A 4 4.32 28.39 -7.62
CA LYS A 4 3.81 29.63 -7.04
C LYS A 4 4.54 29.81 -5.71
N GLU A 5 5.34 30.87 -5.57
CA GLU A 5 6.07 31.10 -4.34
C GLU A 5 5.09 31.27 -3.17
N LEU A 6 5.23 30.43 -2.15
CA LEU A 6 4.48 30.54 -0.90
C LEU A 6 4.91 31.83 -0.18
N ARG A 7 3.95 32.59 0.34
CA ARG A 7 4.28 33.75 1.19
C ARG A 7 4.96 33.26 2.46
N ALA A 8 5.88 34.04 3.02
CA ALA A 8 6.65 33.66 4.20
C ALA A 8 5.76 33.25 5.39
N ALA A 9 4.64 33.94 5.62
CA ALA A 9 3.69 33.59 6.68
C ALA A 9 3.00 32.23 6.45
N ASP A 10 2.62 31.93 5.20
CA ASP A 10 2.00 30.65 4.84
C ASP A 10 3.03 29.51 4.98
N ALA A 11 4.27 29.75 4.55
CA ALA A 11 5.37 28.78 4.71
C ALA A 11 5.68 28.50 6.19
N LEU A 12 5.68 29.52 7.05
CA LEU A 12 5.85 29.36 8.49
C LEU A 12 4.71 28.53 9.10
N LEU A 13 3.47 28.76 8.67
CA LEU A 13 2.32 27.96 9.13
C LEU A 13 2.46 26.49 8.72
N GLU A 14 2.85 26.20 7.48
CA GLU A 14 3.08 24.82 7.03
C GLU A 14 4.23 24.15 7.81
N ALA A 15 5.30 24.88 8.13
CA ALA A 15 6.37 24.37 8.98
C ALA A 15 5.90 24.06 10.41
N GLN A 16 5.04 24.89 10.99
CA GLN A 16 4.42 24.63 12.31
C GLN A 16 3.49 23.42 12.26
N LYS A 17 2.71 23.25 11.19
CA LYS A 17 1.89 22.04 11.00
C LYS A 17 2.75 20.78 10.93
N ILE A 18 3.92 20.82 10.29
CA ILE A 18 4.86 19.69 10.28
C ILE A 18 5.39 19.41 11.70
N ALA A 19 5.79 20.44 12.45
CA ALA A 19 6.28 20.29 13.82
C ALA A 19 5.24 19.66 14.77
N PHE A 20 3.97 19.98 14.56
CA PHE A 20 2.84 19.42 15.31
C PHE A 20 2.12 18.28 14.59
N ALA A 21 2.67 17.74 13.50
CA ALA A 21 2.01 16.69 12.71
C ALA A 21 1.62 15.45 13.53
N PRO A 22 2.45 14.96 14.49
CA PRO A 22 2.04 13.84 15.36
C PRO A 22 0.80 14.17 16.20
N PHE A 23 0.69 15.42 16.67
CA PHE A 23 -0.47 15.89 17.43
C PHE A 23 -1.70 15.97 16.53
N ILE A 24 -1.57 16.56 15.34
CA ILE A 24 -2.67 16.68 14.37
C ILE A 24 -3.18 15.28 13.99
N PHE A 25 -2.26 14.36 13.70
CA PHE A 25 -2.56 12.98 13.37
C PHE A 25 -3.31 12.28 14.51
N GLN A 26 -2.75 12.28 15.72
CA GLN A 26 -3.33 11.54 16.83
C GLN A 26 -4.67 12.15 17.30
N SER A 27 -4.82 13.47 17.26
CA SER A 27 -6.11 14.14 17.52
C SER A 27 -7.17 13.74 16.50
N SER A 28 -6.80 13.69 15.21
CA SER A 28 -7.72 13.28 14.13
C SER A 28 -8.17 11.82 14.29
N VAL A 29 -7.21 10.90 14.53
CA VAL A 29 -7.52 9.49 14.79
C VAL A 29 -8.41 9.34 16.01
N THR A 30 -8.13 10.10 17.08
CA THR A 30 -8.91 10.03 18.33
C THR A 30 -10.34 10.52 18.12
N LEU A 31 -10.55 11.67 17.47
CA LEU A 31 -11.89 12.20 17.17
C LEU A 31 -12.70 11.25 16.30
N LYS A 32 -12.06 10.62 15.31
CA LYS A 32 -12.67 9.59 14.48
C LYS A 32 -13.07 8.37 15.30
N LYS A 33 -12.14 7.81 16.09
CA LYS A 33 -12.38 6.64 16.93
C LYS A 33 -13.50 6.86 17.96
N LEU A 34 -13.62 8.08 18.46
CA LEU A 34 -14.65 8.48 19.41
C LEU A 34 -16.03 8.74 18.77
N GLY A 35 -16.14 8.67 17.43
CA GLY A 35 -17.40 8.92 16.70
C GLY A 35 -17.77 10.40 16.58
N VAL A 36 -16.86 11.32 16.89
CA VAL A 36 -17.13 12.76 16.91
C VAL A 36 -17.34 13.30 15.49
N PHE A 37 -16.51 12.89 14.53
CA PHE A 37 -16.66 13.34 13.14
C PHE A 37 -17.96 12.84 12.51
N ASP A 38 -18.35 11.59 12.77
CA ASP A 38 -19.62 11.05 12.30
C ASP A 38 -20.80 11.83 12.87
N LEU A 39 -20.80 12.09 14.19
CA LEU A 39 -21.86 12.85 14.82
C LEU A 39 -21.99 14.29 14.27
N ILE A 40 -20.86 14.99 14.09
CA ILE A 40 -20.83 16.33 13.47
C ILE A 40 -21.44 16.27 12.07
N PHE A 41 -21.01 15.31 11.26
CA PHE A 41 -21.48 15.19 9.89
C PHE A 41 -22.97 14.85 9.83
N ASP A 42 -23.46 13.89 10.60
CA ASP A 42 -24.85 13.45 10.60
C ASP A 42 -25.83 14.56 11.01
N ARG A 43 -25.38 15.51 11.83
CA ARG A 43 -26.21 16.61 12.35
C ARG A 43 -26.18 17.88 11.50
N ARG A 44 -25.34 17.94 10.46
CA ARG A 44 -25.16 19.12 9.60
C ARG A 44 -26.45 19.69 8.98
N HIS A 45 -27.45 18.84 8.71
CA HIS A 45 -28.73 19.24 8.13
C HIS A 45 -29.84 19.44 9.17
N ASN A 46 -29.55 19.19 10.45
CA ASN A 46 -30.51 19.19 11.56
C ASN A 46 -30.14 20.22 12.64
N GLY A 47 -29.61 21.38 12.22
CA GLY A 47 -29.18 22.46 13.13
C GLY A 47 -27.75 22.34 13.68
N GLY A 48 -27.01 21.29 13.32
CA GLY A 48 -25.64 21.04 13.77
C GLY A 48 -25.55 20.55 15.22
N VAL A 49 -24.35 20.58 15.79
CA VAL A 49 -24.08 20.15 17.18
C VAL A 49 -23.13 21.10 17.89
N THR A 50 -23.40 21.38 19.16
CA THR A 50 -22.48 22.05 20.09
C THR A 50 -21.55 21.06 20.78
N ILE A 51 -20.52 21.56 21.46
CA ILE A 51 -19.65 20.71 22.29
C ILE A 51 -20.42 19.99 23.40
N ASP A 52 -21.46 20.61 23.96
CA ASP A 52 -22.26 20.01 25.04
C ASP A 52 -23.15 18.89 24.48
N ASP A 53 -23.71 19.08 23.27
CA ASP A 53 -24.46 18.02 22.58
C ASP A 53 -23.58 16.80 22.28
N ILE A 54 -22.34 17.02 21.81
CA ILE A 54 -21.37 15.96 21.54
C ILE A 54 -20.97 15.26 22.85
N SER A 55 -20.74 16.03 23.92
CA SER A 55 -20.39 15.52 25.24
C SER A 55 -21.46 14.58 25.79
N GLU A 56 -22.72 14.99 25.72
CA GLU A 56 -23.86 14.21 26.17
C GLU A 56 -24.07 12.95 25.31
N GLN A 57 -24.11 13.08 23.99
CA GLN A 57 -24.41 11.97 23.08
C GLN A 57 -23.34 10.88 23.07
N LEU A 58 -22.06 11.26 23.15
CA LEU A 58 -20.95 10.30 23.08
C LEU A 58 -20.39 9.93 24.46
N SER A 59 -20.94 10.51 25.54
CA SER A 59 -20.45 10.31 26.92
C SER A 59 -18.96 10.65 27.08
N ILE A 60 -18.50 11.71 26.41
CA ILE A 60 -17.11 12.19 26.46
C ILE A 60 -17.08 13.48 27.27
N SER A 61 -16.08 13.63 28.14
CA SER A 61 -15.95 14.87 28.92
C SER A 61 -15.84 16.10 28.03
N ARG A 62 -16.50 17.19 28.42
CA ARG A 62 -16.39 18.49 27.74
C ARG A 62 -14.94 18.97 27.61
N TYR A 63 -14.10 18.73 28.62
CA TYR A 63 -12.66 19.03 28.56
C TYR A 63 -11.96 18.26 27.44
N GLY A 64 -12.16 16.94 27.38
CA GLY A 64 -11.55 16.09 26.36
C GLY A 64 -11.98 16.47 24.93
N LEU A 65 -13.25 16.83 24.75
CA LEU A 65 -13.73 17.37 23.47
C LEU A 65 -13.13 18.73 23.17
N GLY A 66 -13.04 19.63 24.15
CA GLY A 66 -12.51 20.98 23.98
C GLY A 66 -11.08 20.95 23.43
N VAL A 67 -10.18 20.22 24.10
CA VAL A 67 -8.77 20.14 23.66
C VAL A 67 -8.61 19.53 22.26
N LEU A 68 -9.47 18.58 21.87
CA LEU A 68 -9.41 17.95 20.56
C LEU A 68 -10.02 18.83 19.46
N LEU A 69 -11.18 19.43 19.71
CA LEU A 69 -11.92 20.23 18.74
C LEU A 69 -11.28 21.60 18.53
N GLU A 70 -10.80 22.28 19.58
CA GLU A 70 -10.07 23.56 19.46
C GLU A 70 -8.81 23.41 18.58
N PHE A 71 -8.06 22.32 18.80
CA PHE A 71 -6.87 22.04 18.01
C PHE A 71 -7.22 21.60 16.59
N SER A 72 -8.27 20.79 16.41
CA SER A 72 -8.74 20.37 15.08
C SER A 72 -9.30 21.53 14.26
N GLU A 73 -9.90 22.53 14.91
CA GLU A 73 -10.31 23.78 14.26
C GLU A 73 -9.09 24.57 13.77
N SER A 74 -8.08 24.72 14.63
CA SER A 74 -6.81 25.36 14.28
C SER A 74 -6.06 24.63 13.15
N ALA A 75 -6.20 23.30 13.08
CA ALA A 75 -5.66 22.46 12.01
C ALA A 75 -6.51 22.48 10.72
N GLY A 76 -7.67 23.16 10.73
CA GLY A 76 -8.57 23.27 9.58
C GLY A 76 -9.35 21.99 9.26
N ILE A 77 -9.58 21.13 10.26
CA ILE A 77 -10.30 19.85 10.14
C ILE A 77 -11.79 20.04 10.46
N VAL A 78 -12.09 20.86 11.46
CA VAL A 78 -13.45 21.30 11.80
C VAL A 78 -13.53 22.82 11.76
N SER A 79 -14.73 23.37 11.76
CA SER A 79 -14.98 24.79 11.95
C SER A 79 -16.13 25.00 12.91
N THR A 80 -16.06 26.05 13.72
CA THR A 80 -17.10 26.40 14.67
C THR A 80 -17.74 27.73 14.28
N SER A 81 -19.08 27.78 14.27
CA SER A 81 -19.81 29.04 14.08
C SER A 81 -19.80 29.92 15.34
N GLU A 82 -20.24 31.18 15.22
CA GLU A 82 -20.37 32.10 16.37
C GLU A 82 -21.27 31.55 17.49
N ASN A 83 -22.24 30.69 17.13
CA ASN A 83 -23.16 30.06 18.08
C ASN A 83 -22.61 28.75 18.67
N GLY A 84 -21.35 28.40 18.42
CA GLY A 84 -20.72 27.19 18.96
C GLY A 84 -21.10 25.89 18.23
N ILE A 85 -21.71 26.00 17.05
CA ILE A 85 -22.07 24.84 16.22
C ILE A 85 -20.87 24.40 15.39
N TYR A 86 -20.50 23.12 15.50
CA TYR A 86 -19.41 22.50 14.75
C TYR A 86 -19.85 21.97 13.40
N GLU A 87 -18.96 22.09 12.41
CA GLU A 87 -19.07 21.49 11.09
C GLU A 87 -17.72 20.86 10.67
N LEU A 88 -17.76 19.81 9.85
CA LEU A 88 -16.55 19.29 9.20
C LEU A 88 -16.15 20.23 8.05
N THR A 89 -14.86 20.58 7.99
CA THR A 89 -14.31 21.16 6.76
C THR A 89 -14.24 20.10 5.66
N LYS A 90 -13.87 20.49 4.43
CA LYS A 90 -13.57 19.50 3.38
C LYS A 90 -12.45 18.55 3.79
N THR A 91 -11.43 19.06 4.47
CA THR A 91 -10.34 18.23 5.01
C THR A 91 -10.87 17.22 6.03
N GLY A 92 -11.72 17.67 6.98
CA GLY A 92 -12.36 16.77 7.94
C GLY A 92 -13.27 15.74 7.28
N TYR A 93 -13.99 16.12 6.23
CA TYR A 93 -14.82 15.21 5.45
C TYR A 93 -13.98 14.10 4.79
N PHE A 94 -12.90 14.45 4.09
CA PHE A 94 -12.04 13.44 3.45
C PHE A 94 -11.30 12.57 4.48
N LEU A 95 -10.82 13.15 5.59
CA LEU A 95 -10.27 12.39 6.72
C LEU A 95 -11.28 11.38 7.28
N ASN A 96 -12.58 11.71 7.28
CA ASN A 96 -13.58 10.81 7.80
C ASN A 96 -14.08 9.78 6.78
N TYR A 97 -14.34 10.16 5.54
CA TYR A 97 -15.08 9.32 4.59
C TYR A 97 -14.28 8.85 3.36
N SER A 98 -13.13 9.46 3.06
CA SER A 98 -12.36 9.05 1.89
C SER A 98 -11.70 7.68 2.13
N LYS A 99 -11.92 6.72 1.23
CA LYS A 99 -11.43 5.35 1.41
C LYS A 99 -9.90 5.31 1.44
N ASP A 100 -9.26 5.96 0.48
CA ASP A 100 -7.81 6.11 0.35
C ASP A 100 -7.17 6.75 1.58
N VAL A 101 -7.73 7.86 2.08
CA VAL A 101 -7.22 8.55 3.27
C VAL A 101 -7.37 7.66 4.51
N ASN A 102 -8.51 6.97 4.67
CA ASN A 102 -8.72 6.08 5.81
C ASN A 102 -7.78 4.87 5.79
N VAL A 103 -7.51 4.28 4.61
CA VAL A 103 -6.53 3.20 4.46
C VAL A 103 -5.14 3.67 4.91
N ASN A 104 -4.69 4.83 4.41
CA ASN A 104 -3.40 5.40 4.79
C ASN A 104 -3.33 5.77 6.27
N LEU A 105 -4.40 6.32 6.83
CA LEU A 105 -4.49 6.71 8.25
C LEU A 105 -4.40 5.49 9.17
N ASN A 106 -5.18 4.44 8.88
CA ASN A 106 -5.18 3.19 9.65
C ASN A 106 -3.83 2.49 9.56
N PHE A 107 -3.25 2.40 8.36
CA PHE A 107 -1.92 1.84 8.14
C PHE A 107 -0.85 2.61 8.92
N THR A 108 -0.88 3.94 8.84
CA THR A 108 0.05 4.78 9.58
C THR A 108 -0.10 4.56 11.08
N HIS A 109 -1.32 4.57 11.62
CA HIS A 109 -1.55 4.45 13.06
C HIS A 109 -1.18 3.06 13.61
N ASP A 110 -1.64 2.01 12.95
CA ASP A 110 -1.55 0.65 13.47
C ASP A 110 -0.20 -0.01 13.15
N ILE A 111 0.43 0.33 12.01
CA ILE A 111 1.70 -0.28 11.58
C ILE A 111 2.89 0.66 11.79
N CYS A 112 2.79 1.92 11.36
CA CYS A 112 3.98 2.76 11.20
C CYS A 112 4.26 3.67 12.41
N TYR A 113 3.24 4.09 13.16
CA TYR A 113 3.32 5.27 14.03
C TYR A 113 4.41 5.17 15.09
N LYS A 114 4.52 4.03 15.77
CA LYS A 114 5.57 3.80 16.77
C LYS A 114 6.92 3.57 16.12
N GLY A 115 6.97 2.80 15.03
CA GLY A 115 8.21 2.48 14.33
C GLY A 115 8.89 3.69 13.72
N LEU A 116 8.12 4.67 13.22
CA LEU A 116 8.63 5.93 12.65
C LEU A 116 9.51 6.73 13.63
N PHE A 117 9.38 6.52 14.94
CA PHE A 117 10.28 7.12 15.93
C PHE A 117 11.75 6.67 15.74
N HIS A 118 11.97 5.49 15.17
CA HIS A 118 13.28 4.88 14.93
C HIS A 118 13.80 5.10 13.50
N LEU A 119 13.20 6.02 12.72
CA LEU A 119 13.56 6.25 11.32
C LEU A 119 15.02 6.69 11.13
N ASP A 120 15.58 7.48 12.05
CA ASP A 120 16.97 7.92 11.93
C ASP A 120 17.97 6.78 12.15
N GLU A 121 17.64 5.82 13.00
CA GLU A 121 18.39 4.57 13.20
C GLU A 121 18.33 3.75 11.91
N ALA A 122 17.12 3.49 11.40
CA ALA A 122 16.90 2.69 10.19
C ALA A 122 17.66 3.23 8.98
N ILE A 123 17.68 4.56 8.78
CA ILE A 123 18.42 5.20 7.69
C ILE A 123 19.94 5.04 7.84
N LYS A 124 20.47 5.05 9.06
CA LYS A 124 21.92 4.92 9.30
C LYS A 124 22.40 3.48 9.16
N THR A 125 21.57 2.52 9.54
CA THR A 125 21.92 1.10 9.59
C THR A 125 21.56 0.37 8.30
N GLY A 126 20.51 0.81 7.58
CA GLY A 126 19.90 0.06 6.49
C GLY A 126 19.05 -1.11 6.99
N GLU A 127 18.64 -1.10 8.26
CA GLU A 127 17.87 -2.16 8.92
C GLU A 127 16.48 -1.63 9.31
N PRO A 128 15.44 -2.48 9.42
CA PRO A 128 14.09 -2.07 9.79
C PRO A 128 13.98 -1.80 11.31
N SER A 129 14.73 -0.82 11.83
CA SER A 129 14.87 -0.53 13.26
C SER A 129 13.57 -0.22 14.01
N GLY A 130 12.49 0.15 13.29
CA GLY A 130 11.16 0.35 13.86
C GLY A 130 10.31 -0.91 13.99
N LEU A 131 10.66 -1.99 13.28
CA LEU A 131 9.90 -3.26 13.28
C LEU A 131 9.79 -3.88 14.67
N LYS A 132 10.77 -3.62 15.55
CA LYS A 132 10.79 -4.05 16.95
C LYS A 132 9.56 -3.64 17.77
N GLU A 133 8.83 -2.60 17.33
CA GLU A 133 7.57 -2.15 17.94
C GLU A 133 6.39 -3.11 17.67
N LEU A 134 6.49 -3.96 16.64
CA LEU A 134 5.52 -4.99 16.29
C LEU A 134 6.01 -6.40 16.68
N GLY A 135 7.29 -6.69 16.49
CA GLY A 135 7.89 -7.97 16.86
C GLY A 135 9.36 -8.10 16.49
N GLN A 136 9.94 -9.27 16.73
CA GLN A 136 11.36 -9.55 16.54
C GLN A 136 11.53 -10.51 15.35
N TRP A 137 11.52 -9.94 14.14
CA TRP A 137 11.69 -10.64 12.87
C TRP A 137 12.70 -9.88 12.02
N ASP A 138 13.30 -10.54 11.03
CA ASP A 138 14.26 -9.90 10.13
C ASP A 138 13.53 -8.95 9.17
N THR A 139 12.32 -9.31 8.74
CA THR A 139 11.44 -8.45 7.94
C THR A 139 9.99 -8.52 8.42
N ILE A 140 9.19 -7.49 8.11
CA ILE A 140 7.75 -7.50 8.43
C ILE A 140 7.02 -8.68 7.75
N TYR A 141 7.50 -9.11 6.57
CA TYR A 141 6.88 -10.16 5.75
C TYR A 141 6.84 -11.50 6.49
N GLU A 142 7.91 -11.83 7.21
CA GLU A 142 8.00 -13.02 8.08
C GLU A 142 7.06 -12.91 9.29
N GLY A 143 6.88 -11.70 9.80
CA GLY A 143 6.03 -11.38 10.94
C GLY A 143 4.54 -11.24 10.65
N LEU A 144 4.12 -11.10 9.37
CA LEU A 144 2.75 -10.76 9.00
C LEU A 144 1.69 -11.68 9.65
N SER A 145 1.95 -12.99 9.68
CA SER A 145 1.03 -13.98 10.27
C SER A 145 0.91 -13.88 11.80
N GLN A 146 1.85 -13.22 12.45
CA GLN A 146 1.97 -13.09 13.91
C GLN A 146 1.49 -11.74 14.44
N LEU A 147 1.26 -10.76 13.55
CA LEU A 147 0.66 -9.47 13.89
C LEU A 147 -0.73 -9.65 14.54
N THR A 148 -1.15 -8.67 15.36
CA THR A 148 -2.50 -8.67 15.94
C THR A 148 -3.56 -8.56 14.84
N PRO A 149 -4.82 -8.99 15.10
CA PRO A 149 -5.89 -8.90 14.10
C PRO A 149 -6.10 -7.49 13.52
N LYS A 150 -5.92 -6.45 14.35
CA LYS A 150 -6.08 -5.05 13.91
C LYS A 150 -4.92 -4.59 13.02
N GLU A 151 -3.69 -4.93 13.37
CA GLU A 151 -2.50 -4.65 12.55
C GLU A 151 -2.58 -5.39 11.21
N GLN A 152 -2.91 -6.69 11.24
CA GLN A 152 -3.11 -7.47 10.01
C GLN A 152 -4.17 -6.82 9.12
N GLN A 153 -5.32 -6.44 9.69
CA GLN A 153 -6.37 -5.77 8.94
C GLN A 153 -5.85 -4.51 8.25
N SER A 154 -5.22 -3.61 8.99
CA SER A 154 -4.74 -2.34 8.45
C SER A 154 -3.62 -2.51 7.42
N TRP A 155 -2.73 -3.50 7.62
CA TRP A 155 -1.68 -3.84 6.65
C TRP A 155 -2.28 -4.40 5.36
N PHE A 156 -3.15 -5.41 5.45
CA PHE A 156 -3.79 -6.00 4.27
C PHE A 156 -4.72 -5.02 3.55
N GLU A 157 -5.43 -4.13 4.26
CA GLU A 157 -6.24 -3.09 3.61
C GLU A 157 -5.37 -2.13 2.79
N PHE A 158 -4.19 -1.77 3.29
CA PHE A 158 -3.21 -0.97 2.56
C PHE A 158 -2.66 -1.71 1.34
N ASP A 159 -2.10 -2.89 1.54
CA ASP A 159 -1.56 -3.77 0.48
C ASP A 159 -2.56 -3.99 -0.67
N HIS A 160 -3.80 -4.35 -0.31
CA HIS A 160 -4.86 -4.56 -1.30
C HIS A 160 -5.30 -3.26 -1.98
N PHE A 161 -5.33 -2.11 -1.29
CA PHE A 161 -5.74 -0.85 -1.89
C PHE A 161 -4.81 -0.44 -3.03
N TYR A 162 -3.50 -0.59 -2.84
CA TYR A 162 -2.50 -0.28 -3.86
C TYR A 162 -2.29 -1.40 -4.88
N SER A 163 -3.04 -2.51 -4.84
CA SER A 163 -2.86 -3.64 -5.76
C SER A 163 -4.13 -4.03 -6.51
N ASP A 164 -5.25 -4.19 -5.81
CA ASP A 164 -6.44 -4.86 -6.35
C ASP A 164 -7.19 -4.04 -7.41
N GLY A 165 -7.08 -2.71 -7.33
CA GLY A 165 -7.89 -1.77 -8.13
C GLY A 165 -7.69 -1.90 -9.64
N ILE A 166 -6.60 -2.54 -10.08
CA ILE A 166 -6.22 -2.64 -11.49
C ILE A 166 -6.47 -4.03 -12.10
N PHE A 167 -6.92 -5.02 -11.33
CA PHE A 167 -6.97 -6.40 -11.84
C PHE A 167 -7.88 -6.58 -13.05
N GLU A 168 -9.08 -5.98 -13.07
CA GLU A 168 -10.00 -6.12 -14.21
C GLU A 168 -9.40 -5.56 -15.50
N GLU A 169 -8.70 -4.43 -15.42
CA GLU A 169 -8.02 -3.83 -16.56
C GLU A 169 -6.81 -4.66 -16.98
N ALA A 170 -6.00 -5.09 -16.01
CA ALA A 170 -4.81 -5.90 -16.25
C ALA A 170 -5.12 -7.22 -16.94
N LEU A 171 -6.19 -7.89 -16.51
CA LEU A 171 -6.62 -9.19 -17.06
C LEU A 171 -6.81 -9.13 -18.57
N LYS A 172 -7.33 -8.02 -19.11
CA LYS A 172 -7.51 -7.84 -20.56
C LYS A 172 -6.18 -7.96 -21.31
N ARG A 173 -5.09 -7.42 -20.74
CA ARG A 173 -3.75 -7.52 -21.32
C ARG A 173 -3.10 -8.87 -21.04
N VAL A 174 -3.20 -9.37 -19.81
CA VAL A 174 -2.63 -10.68 -19.43
C VAL A 174 -3.20 -11.79 -20.31
N PHE A 175 -4.50 -11.76 -20.60
CA PHE A 175 -5.17 -12.79 -21.40
C PHE A 175 -5.21 -12.50 -22.91
N LYS A 176 -4.56 -11.44 -23.40
CA LYS A 176 -4.49 -11.08 -24.84
C LYS A 176 -3.99 -12.26 -25.70
N ASN A 177 -3.05 -13.04 -25.17
CA ASN A 177 -2.44 -14.20 -25.83
C ASN A 177 -3.03 -15.55 -25.37
N GLN A 178 -4.14 -15.53 -24.60
CA GLN A 178 -4.84 -16.72 -24.08
C GLN A 178 -3.89 -17.73 -23.37
N PRO A 179 -3.13 -17.28 -22.34
CA PRO A 179 -2.22 -18.15 -21.61
C PRO A 179 -2.97 -19.34 -20.99
N LYS A 180 -2.29 -20.48 -20.90
CA LYS A 180 -2.78 -21.70 -20.26
C LYS A 180 -2.13 -21.94 -18.91
N PHE A 181 -0.93 -21.41 -18.70
CA PHE A 181 -0.25 -21.51 -17.42
C PHE A 181 0.38 -20.18 -17.00
N LEU A 182 -0.02 -19.68 -15.82
CA LEU A 182 0.46 -18.43 -15.25
C LEU A 182 1.18 -18.67 -13.92
N PHE A 183 2.34 -18.05 -13.75
CA PHE A 183 2.99 -17.93 -12.44
C PHE A 183 2.64 -16.59 -11.81
N ASP A 184 2.07 -16.65 -10.62
CA ASP A 184 1.72 -15.50 -9.79
C ASP A 184 2.78 -15.39 -8.68
N ILE A 185 3.78 -14.54 -8.89
CA ILE A 185 4.88 -14.33 -7.94
C ILE A 185 4.45 -13.29 -6.91
N GLY A 186 4.52 -13.66 -5.62
CA GLY A 186 4.07 -12.79 -4.54
C GLY A 186 2.55 -12.70 -4.41
N GLY A 187 1.82 -13.76 -4.81
CA GLY A 187 0.35 -13.76 -4.87
C GLY A 187 -0.39 -13.53 -3.54
N ASN A 188 0.30 -13.51 -2.40
CA ASN A 188 -0.19 -13.15 -1.06
C ASN A 188 -1.46 -13.89 -0.62
N THR A 189 -2.65 -13.30 -0.84
CA THR A 189 -3.95 -13.90 -0.48
C THR A 189 -4.62 -14.64 -1.65
N GLY A 190 -3.98 -14.67 -2.84
CA GLY A 190 -4.45 -15.35 -4.04
C GLY A 190 -5.54 -14.59 -4.80
N LYS A 191 -5.73 -13.28 -4.54
CA LYS A 191 -6.81 -12.50 -5.16
C LYS A 191 -6.68 -12.40 -6.67
N PHE A 192 -5.47 -12.16 -7.19
CA PHE A 192 -5.27 -12.10 -8.63
C PHE A 192 -5.52 -13.45 -9.31
N ALA A 193 -5.03 -14.56 -8.72
CA ALA A 193 -5.35 -15.91 -9.17
C ALA A 193 -6.87 -16.17 -9.22
N LEU A 194 -7.64 -15.74 -8.22
CA LEU A 194 -9.10 -15.82 -8.24
C LEU A 194 -9.73 -15.03 -9.41
N GLN A 195 -9.20 -13.85 -9.72
CA GLN A 195 -9.66 -13.08 -10.88
C GLN A 195 -9.34 -13.81 -12.19
N CYS A 196 -8.16 -14.40 -12.33
CA CYS A 196 -7.79 -15.22 -13.49
C CYS A 196 -8.77 -16.39 -13.70
N PHE A 197 -9.13 -17.10 -12.62
CA PHE A 197 -10.06 -18.23 -12.66
C PHE A 197 -11.48 -17.86 -13.05
N ASN A 198 -11.92 -16.65 -12.75
CA ASN A 198 -13.22 -16.14 -13.18
C ASN A 198 -13.18 -15.60 -14.62
N TYR A 199 -11.99 -15.25 -15.12
CA TYR A 199 -11.80 -14.71 -16.46
C TYR A 199 -11.66 -15.80 -17.54
N ASP A 200 -10.98 -16.91 -17.24
CA ASP A 200 -10.79 -18.04 -18.17
C ASP A 200 -11.01 -19.40 -17.48
N ASP A 201 -11.75 -20.29 -18.15
CA ASP A 201 -12.10 -21.61 -17.61
C ASP A 201 -10.93 -22.61 -17.61
N ASN A 202 -9.91 -22.38 -18.43
CA ASN A 202 -8.83 -23.32 -18.70
C ASN A 202 -7.49 -22.91 -18.09
N ILE A 203 -7.35 -21.68 -17.59
CA ILE A 203 -6.12 -21.21 -16.96
C ILE A 203 -5.77 -22.07 -15.74
N GLN A 204 -4.49 -22.44 -15.67
CA GLN A 204 -3.87 -22.94 -14.45
C GLN A 204 -2.97 -21.86 -13.89
N VAL A 205 -2.97 -21.69 -12.57
CA VAL A 205 -2.11 -20.75 -11.87
C VAL A 205 -1.19 -21.51 -10.92
N LYS A 206 0.07 -21.09 -10.84
CA LYS A 206 1.00 -21.48 -9.78
C LYS A 206 1.39 -20.23 -8.99
N ILE A 207 1.05 -20.19 -7.71
CA ILE A 207 1.51 -19.13 -6.82
C ILE A 207 2.89 -19.49 -6.28
N ILE A 208 3.81 -18.54 -6.34
CA ILE A 208 5.18 -18.69 -5.84
C ILE A 208 5.40 -17.63 -4.77
N ASP A 209 5.49 -18.05 -3.51
CA ASP A 209 5.48 -17.15 -2.35
C ASP A 209 6.13 -17.79 -1.11
N LEU A 210 6.28 -17.02 -0.04
CA LEU A 210 6.68 -17.52 1.27
C LEU A 210 5.67 -18.54 1.83
N PRO A 211 6.10 -19.49 2.67
CA PRO A 211 5.23 -20.58 3.15
C PRO A 211 3.93 -20.09 3.83
N GLY A 212 3.99 -19.03 4.64
CA GLY A 212 2.82 -18.50 5.36
C GLY A 212 1.75 -17.95 4.41
N GLN A 213 2.17 -17.12 3.45
CA GLN A 213 1.33 -16.45 2.46
C GLN A 213 0.76 -17.47 1.48
N LEU A 214 1.62 -18.38 0.98
CA LEU A 214 1.19 -19.44 0.08
C LEU A 214 0.08 -20.31 0.68
N ASN A 215 0.22 -20.71 1.95
CA ASN A 215 -0.81 -21.49 2.64
C ASN A 215 -2.15 -20.75 2.72
N LYS A 216 -2.13 -19.43 2.95
CA LYS A 216 -3.33 -18.58 2.98
C LYS A 216 -3.97 -18.49 1.59
N ALA A 217 -3.19 -18.23 0.55
CA ALA A 217 -3.67 -18.17 -0.83
C ALA A 217 -4.30 -19.49 -1.29
N LEU A 218 -3.61 -20.61 -1.09
CA LEU A 218 -4.11 -21.94 -1.49
C LEU A 218 -5.40 -22.30 -0.76
N LYS A 219 -5.51 -21.96 0.53
CA LYS A 219 -6.75 -22.13 1.29
C LYS A 219 -7.89 -21.29 0.70
N ASN A 220 -7.67 -20.00 0.46
CA ASN A 220 -8.69 -19.11 -0.11
C ASN A 220 -9.19 -19.61 -1.47
N ILE A 221 -8.29 -20.04 -2.34
CA ILE A 221 -8.61 -20.53 -3.68
C ILE A 221 -9.37 -21.86 -3.62
N LYS A 222 -8.98 -22.75 -2.70
CA LYS A 222 -9.70 -24.00 -2.45
C LYS A 222 -11.12 -23.74 -1.94
N ASP A 223 -11.27 -22.83 -0.98
CA ASP A 223 -12.57 -22.45 -0.42
C ASP A 223 -13.48 -21.80 -1.48
N ALA A 224 -12.89 -21.15 -2.49
CA ALA A 224 -13.60 -20.62 -3.67
C ALA A 224 -13.92 -21.67 -4.76
N GLY A 225 -13.53 -22.94 -4.57
CA GLY A 225 -13.87 -24.04 -5.48
C GLY A 225 -12.89 -24.27 -6.64
N PHE A 226 -11.71 -23.63 -6.64
CA PHE A 226 -10.75 -23.71 -7.76
C PHE A 226 -9.52 -24.59 -7.47
N ALA A 227 -9.63 -25.52 -6.51
CA ALA A 227 -8.53 -26.37 -6.07
C ALA A 227 -7.83 -27.17 -7.19
N ASN A 228 -8.54 -27.51 -8.26
CA ASN A 228 -8.01 -28.28 -9.39
C ASN A 228 -7.21 -27.45 -10.41
N ARG A 229 -7.22 -26.11 -10.27
CA ARG A 229 -6.57 -25.18 -11.22
C ARG A 229 -5.44 -24.38 -10.60
N ILE A 230 -5.10 -24.67 -9.34
CA ILE A 230 -4.09 -23.97 -8.57
C ILE A 230 -3.01 -24.95 -8.11
N SER A 231 -1.76 -24.50 -8.14
CA SER A 231 -0.65 -25.13 -7.43
C SER A 231 0.17 -24.08 -6.69
N GLY A 232 1.02 -24.53 -5.77
CA GLY A 232 1.91 -23.65 -5.02
C GLY A 232 3.36 -24.09 -5.12
N GLN A 233 4.27 -23.14 -4.97
CA GLN A 233 5.67 -23.41 -4.68
C GLN A 233 6.16 -22.44 -3.62
N GLU A 234 6.69 -22.97 -2.52
CA GLU A 234 7.37 -22.18 -1.51
C GLU A 234 8.70 -21.66 -2.07
N ILE A 235 8.99 -20.39 -1.84
CA ILE A 235 10.29 -19.81 -2.16
C ILE A 235 10.68 -18.78 -1.12
N ASP A 236 11.98 -18.63 -0.96
CA ASP A 236 12.60 -17.50 -0.28
C ASP A 236 13.52 -16.84 -1.32
N TRP A 237 13.13 -15.66 -1.77
CA TRP A 237 13.80 -14.91 -2.83
C TRP A 237 15.17 -14.39 -2.41
N LEU A 238 15.44 -14.32 -1.10
CA LEU A 238 16.71 -13.82 -0.56
C LEU A 238 17.77 -14.92 -0.44
N LYS A 239 17.42 -16.18 -0.74
CA LYS A 239 18.41 -17.26 -0.79
C LYS A 239 19.35 -17.11 -1.99
N PRO A 240 20.62 -17.56 -1.90
CA PRO A 240 21.63 -17.32 -2.95
C PRO A 240 21.35 -17.88 -4.36
N ASN A 241 20.34 -18.73 -4.52
CA ASN A 241 19.99 -19.32 -5.81
C ASN A 241 18.52 -19.77 -5.81
N PRO A 242 17.57 -18.81 -5.79
CA PRO A 242 16.15 -19.15 -5.84
C PRO A 242 15.84 -19.73 -7.22
N GLN A 243 15.03 -20.78 -7.26
CA GLN A 243 14.66 -21.47 -8.50
C GLN A 243 13.15 -21.61 -8.58
N ILE A 244 12.61 -21.31 -9.76
CA ILE A 244 11.20 -21.53 -10.11
C ILE A 244 11.12 -22.50 -11.31
N PRO A 245 10.01 -23.25 -11.47
CA PRO A 245 9.86 -24.21 -12.55
C PRO A 245 9.79 -23.50 -13.89
N THR A 246 9.97 -24.23 -14.99
CA THR A 246 9.77 -23.69 -16.35
C THR A 246 8.33 -23.94 -16.83
N GLY A 247 7.97 -23.36 -17.98
CA GLY A 247 6.75 -23.70 -18.71
C GLY A 247 5.55 -22.77 -18.47
N ALA A 248 5.74 -21.64 -17.80
CA ALA A 248 4.73 -20.59 -17.78
C ALA A 248 4.62 -19.87 -19.13
N ASP A 249 3.39 -19.59 -19.56
CA ASP A 249 3.12 -18.67 -20.67
C ASP A 249 3.27 -17.22 -20.20
N VAL A 250 2.88 -16.94 -18.95
CA VAL A 250 2.97 -15.62 -18.31
C VAL A 250 3.54 -15.78 -16.91
N ILE A 251 4.54 -14.98 -16.59
CA ILE A 251 4.96 -14.71 -15.21
C ILE A 251 4.43 -13.33 -14.84
N TRP A 252 3.75 -13.24 -13.71
CA TRP A 252 3.10 -12.05 -13.21
C TRP A 252 3.71 -11.61 -11.88
N MET A 253 4.06 -10.34 -11.78
CA MET A 253 4.47 -9.65 -10.56
C MET A 253 3.72 -8.33 -10.46
N SER A 254 3.02 -8.09 -9.36
CA SER A 254 2.26 -6.85 -9.13
C SER A 254 2.46 -6.37 -7.71
N GLN A 255 2.98 -5.15 -7.54
CA GLN A 255 3.30 -4.56 -6.23
C GLN A 255 4.14 -5.53 -5.37
N PHE A 256 5.19 -6.06 -6.00
CA PHE A 256 6.01 -7.11 -5.39
C PHE A 256 7.49 -6.71 -5.37
N LEU A 257 8.01 -6.16 -6.46
CA LEU A 257 9.44 -5.87 -6.58
C LEU A 257 9.86 -4.65 -5.76
N ASP A 258 8.94 -3.73 -5.47
CA ASP A 258 9.14 -2.58 -4.58
C ASP A 258 9.46 -2.97 -3.12
N CYS A 259 9.22 -4.23 -2.75
CA CYS A 259 9.56 -4.84 -1.47
C CYS A 259 11.04 -5.26 -1.36
N PHE A 260 11.85 -5.07 -2.41
CA PHE A 260 13.22 -5.55 -2.50
C PHE A 260 14.20 -4.43 -2.89
N SER A 261 15.46 -4.56 -2.50
CA SER A 261 16.56 -3.72 -2.97
C SER A 261 16.85 -3.96 -4.45
N GLU A 262 17.58 -3.03 -5.11
CA GLU A 262 17.91 -3.17 -6.54
C GLU A 262 18.65 -4.48 -6.88
N ASP A 263 19.56 -4.94 -6.01
CA ASP A 263 20.31 -6.18 -6.20
C ASP A 263 19.41 -7.41 -6.06
N GLU A 264 18.46 -7.38 -5.11
CA GLU A 264 17.47 -8.44 -4.92
C GLU A 264 16.45 -8.48 -6.07
N ILE A 265 16.01 -7.32 -6.57
CA ILE A 265 15.17 -7.22 -7.77
C ILE A 265 15.90 -7.86 -8.96
N LEU A 266 17.18 -7.53 -9.16
CA LEU A 266 17.97 -8.12 -10.24
C LEU A 266 18.09 -9.65 -10.10
N LEU A 267 18.28 -10.16 -8.87
CA LEU A 267 18.29 -11.59 -8.60
C LEU A 267 16.95 -12.24 -8.97
N ILE A 268 15.84 -11.67 -8.52
CA ILE A 268 14.48 -12.16 -8.82
C ILE A 268 14.22 -12.18 -10.32
N LEU A 269 14.52 -11.09 -11.02
CA LEU A 269 14.35 -10.99 -12.47
C LEU A 269 15.21 -12.01 -13.21
N SER A 270 16.46 -12.20 -12.78
CA SER A 270 17.37 -13.20 -13.36
C SER A 270 16.87 -14.63 -13.14
N THR A 271 16.29 -14.93 -11.97
CA THR A 271 15.63 -16.21 -11.69
C THR A 271 14.42 -16.44 -12.61
N CYS A 272 13.62 -15.39 -12.86
CA CYS A 272 12.51 -15.47 -13.82
C CYS A 272 13.03 -15.72 -15.24
N VAL A 273 14.04 -14.98 -15.69
CA VAL A 273 14.66 -15.17 -17.02
C VAL A 273 15.20 -16.59 -17.21
N ALA A 274 15.74 -17.21 -16.16
CA ALA A 274 16.20 -18.59 -16.20
C ALA A 274 15.07 -19.62 -16.43
N SER A 275 13.84 -19.31 -16.01
CA SER A 275 12.67 -20.19 -16.20
C SER A 275 11.90 -19.93 -17.49
N MET A 276 12.07 -18.75 -18.10
CA MET A 276 11.42 -18.32 -19.33
C MET A 276 11.97 -19.02 -20.59
N ASP A 277 11.07 -19.33 -21.52
CA ASP A 277 11.37 -19.67 -22.91
C ASP A 277 11.09 -18.47 -23.86
N ALA A 278 11.14 -18.70 -25.17
CA ALA A 278 10.90 -17.65 -26.18
C ALA A 278 9.45 -17.15 -26.24
N HIS A 279 8.50 -17.89 -25.67
CA HIS A 279 7.08 -17.60 -25.68
C HIS A 279 6.58 -16.99 -24.38
N THR A 280 7.27 -17.21 -23.25
CA THR A 280 6.92 -16.61 -21.97
C THR A 280 6.90 -15.08 -22.01
N GLU A 281 5.88 -14.44 -21.45
CA GLU A 281 5.86 -13.01 -21.11
C GLU A 281 6.15 -12.85 -19.61
N LEU A 282 6.96 -11.86 -19.24
CA LEU A 282 7.06 -11.40 -17.85
C LEU A 282 6.34 -10.06 -17.72
N ILE A 283 5.29 -10.00 -16.91
CA ILE A 283 4.48 -8.80 -16.69
C ILE A 283 4.79 -8.26 -15.30
N ILE A 284 5.29 -7.03 -15.24
CA ILE A 284 5.63 -6.31 -14.01
C ILE A 284 4.68 -5.14 -13.87
N ILE A 285 4.04 -5.01 -12.71
CA ILE A 285 3.18 -3.88 -12.39
C ILE A 285 3.64 -3.25 -11.09
N GLU A 286 3.92 -1.95 -11.15
CA GLU A 286 4.35 -1.17 -9.99
C GLU A 286 3.77 0.25 -10.04
N THR A 287 3.78 0.90 -8.89
CA THR A 287 3.42 2.32 -8.70
C THR A 287 4.67 3.19 -8.75
N PHE A 288 5.12 3.54 -9.96
CA PHE A 288 6.36 4.29 -10.13
C PHE A 288 6.24 5.77 -9.74
N THR A 289 7.15 6.25 -8.89
CA THR A 289 7.14 7.61 -8.31
C THR A 289 7.28 8.74 -9.33
N ASP A 290 7.83 8.47 -10.51
CA ASP A 290 8.07 9.41 -11.61
C ASP A 290 7.01 9.34 -12.73
N ARG A 291 6.01 8.46 -12.61
CA ARG A 291 4.95 8.24 -13.60
C ARG A 291 3.55 8.59 -13.11
N GLN A 292 3.48 9.36 -12.03
CA GLN A 292 2.21 9.77 -11.42
C GLN A 292 1.63 11.01 -12.10
N GLU A 293 0.34 10.97 -12.45
CA GLU A 293 -0.39 12.13 -13.03
C GLU A 293 -0.46 13.29 -12.02
N PHE A 294 -0.76 12.97 -10.76
CA PHE A 294 -0.96 13.97 -9.71
C PHE A 294 0.25 14.05 -8.76
N PRO A 295 0.70 15.26 -8.37
CA PRO A 295 1.76 15.44 -7.38
C PRO A 295 1.45 14.77 -6.02
N MET A 296 0.17 14.65 -5.67
CA MET A 296 -0.25 14.00 -4.43
C MET A 296 0.03 12.50 -4.42
N SER A 297 -0.18 11.81 -5.55
CA SER A 297 0.12 10.38 -5.67
C SER A 297 1.61 10.12 -5.48
N LYS A 298 2.46 10.95 -6.11
CA LYS A 298 3.90 10.90 -5.90
C LYS A 298 4.26 11.09 -4.42
N PHE A 299 3.67 12.08 -3.76
CA PHE A 299 3.90 12.33 -2.33
C PHE A 299 3.54 11.12 -1.46
N ILE A 300 2.41 10.46 -1.75
CA ILE A 300 1.98 9.26 -1.03
C ILE A 300 2.99 8.12 -1.22
N LEU A 301 3.43 7.85 -2.44
CA LEU A 301 4.40 6.78 -2.74
C LEU A 301 5.79 7.04 -2.10
N GLU A 302 6.24 8.29 -2.14
CA GLU A 302 7.49 8.69 -1.47
C GLU A 302 7.36 8.57 0.06
N ALA A 303 6.20 8.89 0.64
CA ALA A 303 5.93 8.67 2.07
C ALA A 303 5.90 7.17 2.41
N THR A 304 5.26 6.34 1.58
CA THR A 304 5.25 4.86 1.73
C THR A 304 6.67 4.29 1.69
N SER A 305 7.61 4.91 0.98
CA SER A 305 9.01 4.49 0.99
C SER A 305 9.63 4.51 2.40
N LEU A 306 9.19 5.42 3.27
CA LEU A 306 9.66 5.46 4.66
C LEU A 306 9.15 4.26 5.47
N TYR A 307 8.00 3.69 5.12
CA TYR A 307 7.52 2.45 5.71
C TYR A 307 8.44 1.28 5.36
N PHE A 308 8.84 1.14 4.09
CA PHE A 308 9.75 0.07 3.68
C PHE A 308 11.08 0.13 4.45
N THR A 309 11.61 1.34 4.61
CA THR A 309 12.82 1.58 5.39
C THR A 309 12.64 1.25 6.87
N VAL A 310 11.64 1.82 7.55
CA VAL A 310 11.60 1.74 9.01
C VAL A 310 10.91 0.48 9.55
N MET A 311 10.01 -0.11 8.78
CA MET A 311 9.20 -1.26 9.19
C MET A 311 9.48 -2.53 8.41
N ALA A 312 9.70 -2.45 7.09
CA ALA A 312 9.65 -3.65 6.26
C ALA A 312 10.98 -4.41 6.20
N ASN A 313 12.02 -3.77 5.68
CA ASN A 313 13.29 -4.41 5.35
C ASN A 313 14.52 -3.50 5.50
N GLY A 314 14.36 -2.17 5.60
CA GLY A 314 15.49 -1.25 5.69
C GLY A 314 16.17 -0.90 4.36
N ASN A 315 15.81 -1.56 3.26
CA ASN A 315 16.58 -1.51 2.02
C ASN A 315 15.77 -1.34 0.72
N SER A 316 14.43 -1.25 0.78
CA SER A 316 13.57 -1.02 -0.38
C SER A 316 12.75 0.28 -0.30
N LYS A 317 11.99 0.56 -1.37
CA LYS A 317 11.18 1.78 -1.53
C LYS A 317 10.24 1.69 -2.74
N MET A 318 9.35 2.67 -2.87
CA MET A 318 8.69 2.94 -4.15
C MET A 318 9.72 3.54 -5.12
N TYR A 319 9.99 2.86 -6.23
CA TYR A 319 11.03 3.23 -7.19
C TYR A 319 10.52 4.16 -8.29
N PRO A 320 11.38 4.96 -8.94
CA PRO A 320 11.10 5.50 -10.26
C PRO A 320 11.24 4.40 -11.31
N ALA A 321 10.49 4.48 -12.41
CA ALA A 321 10.48 3.48 -13.46
C ALA A 321 11.86 3.28 -14.11
N THR A 322 12.66 4.35 -14.21
CA THR A 322 14.01 4.30 -14.79
C THR A 322 14.95 3.31 -14.09
N VAL A 323 14.74 3.06 -12.79
CA VAL A 323 15.48 2.03 -12.05
C VAL A 323 15.10 0.65 -12.57
N PHE A 324 13.80 0.39 -12.71
CA PHE A 324 13.30 -0.89 -13.21
C PHE A 324 13.70 -1.14 -14.66
N GLU A 325 13.60 -0.13 -15.54
CA GLU A 325 14.08 -0.21 -16.92
C GLU A 325 15.54 -0.69 -16.98
N THR A 326 16.40 -0.14 -16.12
CA THR A 326 17.81 -0.52 -16.02
C THR A 326 17.99 -1.95 -15.51
N LEU A 327 17.24 -2.36 -14.49
CA LEU A 327 17.36 -3.69 -13.88
C LEU A 327 16.79 -4.79 -14.81
N ILE A 328 15.70 -4.49 -15.52
CA ILE A 328 15.10 -5.36 -16.54
C ILE A 328 16.11 -5.62 -17.66
N GLU A 329 16.74 -4.56 -18.20
CA GLU A 329 17.79 -4.72 -19.22
C GLU A 329 18.97 -5.58 -18.70
N LYS A 330 19.47 -5.27 -17.49
CA LYS A 330 20.56 -6.04 -16.85
C LYS A 330 20.23 -7.51 -16.64
N ALA A 331 18.96 -7.85 -16.36
CA ALA A 331 18.50 -9.22 -16.19
C ALA A 331 18.43 -10.00 -17.52
N GLY A 332 18.61 -9.33 -18.67
CA GLY A 332 18.48 -9.93 -19.99
C GLY A 332 17.04 -9.90 -20.52
N LEU A 333 16.26 -8.90 -20.14
CA LEU A 333 14.90 -8.68 -20.63
C LEU A 333 14.80 -7.41 -21.49
N THR A 334 13.84 -7.41 -22.41
CA THR A 334 13.42 -6.25 -23.20
C THR A 334 11.98 -5.89 -22.84
N ILE A 335 11.68 -4.59 -22.73
CA ILE A 335 10.32 -4.09 -22.50
C ILE A 335 9.65 -3.92 -23.87
N GLU A 336 8.62 -4.72 -24.13
CA GLU A 336 7.84 -4.71 -25.38
C GLU A 336 6.62 -3.79 -25.29
N GLU A 337 5.99 -3.71 -24.12
CA GLU A 337 4.87 -2.81 -23.87
C GLU A 337 5.07 -2.07 -22.54
N ASP A 338 4.77 -0.78 -22.56
CA ASP A 338 4.81 0.12 -21.42
C ASP A 338 3.48 0.87 -21.37
N LEU A 339 2.63 0.50 -20.41
CA LEU A 339 1.22 0.89 -20.37
C LEU A 339 0.88 1.51 -19.01
N ALA A 340 0.23 2.67 -19.02
CA ALA A 340 -0.46 3.16 -17.82
C ALA A 340 -1.67 2.27 -17.51
N LEU A 341 -1.93 2.03 -16.23
CA LEU A 341 -2.99 1.14 -15.75
C LEU A 341 -3.65 1.74 -14.50
N GLY A 342 -4.99 1.84 -14.51
CA GLY A 342 -5.70 2.53 -13.43
C GLY A 342 -5.19 3.96 -13.18
N GLU A 343 -5.22 4.38 -11.92
CA GLU A 343 -4.85 5.75 -11.53
C GLU A 343 -3.36 5.91 -11.18
N TYR A 344 -2.69 4.85 -10.73
CA TYR A 344 -1.35 4.94 -10.13
C TYR A 344 -0.32 3.98 -10.74
N HIS A 345 -0.74 2.99 -11.53
CA HIS A 345 0.10 1.86 -11.90
C HIS A 345 0.66 1.99 -13.31
N THR A 346 1.81 1.36 -13.52
CA THR A 346 2.39 1.12 -14.82
C THR A 346 2.56 -0.39 -14.99
N MET A 347 2.16 -0.91 -16.15
CA MET A 347 2.43 -2.28 -16.58
C MET A 347 3.56 -2.29 -17.59
N LEU A 348 4.63 -3.03 -17.28
CA LEU A 348 5.73 -3.34 -18.18
C LEU A 348 5.61 -4.79 -18.62
N VAL A 349 5.42 -5.02 -19.92
CA VAL A 349 5.43 -6.37 -20.49
C VAL A 349 6.78 -6.64 -21.11
N CYS A 350 7.47 -7.65 -20.57
CA CYS A 350 8.85 -7.95 -20.88
C CYS A 350 8.99 -9.31 -21.58
N LYS A 351 10.00 -9.40 -22.45
CA LYS A 351 10.45 -10.62 -23.12
C LYS A 351 11.91 -10.89 -22.82
N LYS A 352 12.29 -12.17 -22.88
CA LYS A 352 13.70 -12.58 -22.82
C LYS A 352 14.42 -12.09 -24.08
N SER A 353 15.56 -11.41 -23.88
CA SER A 353 16.37 -10.80 -24.94
C SER A 353 17.07 -11.80 -25.85
#